data_AF-A0A511B1Q7-F1
#
_entry.id   AF-A0A511B1Q7-F1
#
_cell.length_a   1.000
_cell.length_b   1.000
_cell.length_c   1.000
_cell.angle_alpha   90.00
_cell.angle_beta   90.00
_cell.angle_gamma   90.00
#
_symmetry.space_group_name_H-M   'P 1'
#
loop_
_entity.id
_entity.type
_entity.pdbx_description
1 polymer ?
#
loop_
_entity_poly.entity_id
_entity_poly.type
_entity_poly.pdbx_seq_one_letter_code
_entity_poly.pdbx_strand_id
1 'polypeptide(L)'
;MAEHLQGFGAALTRLEPLARQNADTDALGKAAEEAGLHDTLRAIIAAWYTGSISNTMNAPMVAYYEALMYRPVADALPVPTYCFGVPGWWTATPPALGISPIPTAAPPKTSQAPAQGAAPLPAHPLPNTPTGKL
;
A
#
# COMPACT_ATOMS: atom_id res chain seq x y z
N MET A 1 7.65 -7.83 19.45
CA MET A 1 6.36 -7.09 19.48
C MET A 1 5.11 -7.96 19.21
N ALA A 2 5.14 -9.29 19.40
CA ALA A 2 3.89 -10.08 19.54
C ALA A 2 3.18 -9.83 20.90
N GLU A 3 3.84 -9.06 21.77
CA GLU A 3 3.39 -8.61 23.10
C GLU A 3 2.12 -7.74 23.07
N HIS A 4 1.78 -7.16 21.91
CA HIS A 4 0.78 -6.10 21.82
C HIS A 4 -0.69 -6.56 21.94
N LEU A 5 -0.94 -7.88 21.91
CA LEU A 5 -2.30 -8.43 21.99
C LEU A 5 -2.75 -8.72 23.42
N GLN A 6 -1.82 -8.80 24.39
CA GLN A 6 -2.19 -8.95 25.79
C GLN A 6 -2.91 -7.67 26.25
N GLY A 7 -4.15 -7.82 26.72
CA GLY A 7 -4.96 -6.69 27.17
C GLY A 7 -5.53 -5.81 26.04
N PHE A 8 -5.37 -6.18 24.76
CA PHE A 8 -5.89 -5.39 23.63
C PHE A 8 -7.40 -5.12 23.74
N GLY A 9 -8.19 -6.12 24.14
CA GLY A 9 -9.63 -5.96 24.32
C GLY A 9 -9.98 -4.88 25.36
N ALA A 10 -9.28 -4.88 26.50
CA ALA A 10 -9.48 -3.87 27.55
C ALA A 10 -9.02 -2.47 27.08
N ALA A 11 -7.88 -2.39 26.37
CA ALA A 11 -7.40 -1.14 25.79
C ALA A 11 -8.38 -0.60 24.73
N LEU A 12 -8.96 -1.47 23.89
CA LEU A 12 -9.96 -1.10 22.89
C LEU A 12 -11.24 -0.56 23.54
N THR A 13 -11.74 -1.20 24.59
CA THR A 13 -12.91 -0.70 25.36
C THR A 13 -12.65 0.69 25.93
N ARG A 14 -11.41 0.99 26.36
CA ARG A 14 -11.04 2.32 26.87
C ARG A 14 -10.82 3.35 25.74
N LEU A 15 -10.33 2.93 24.58
CA LEU A 15 -10.05 3.79 23.43
C LEU A 15 -11.32 4.21 22.69
N GLU A 16 -12.32 3.33 22.60
CA GLU A 16 -13.60 3.55 21.91
C GLU A 16 -14.26 4.90 22.26
N PRO A 17 -14.55 5.22 23.55
CA PRO A 17 -15.18 6.49 23.88
C PRO A 17 -14.31 7.70 23.55
N LEU A 18 -12.98 7.59 23.58
CA LEU A 18 -12.08 8.68 23.17
C LEU A 18 -12.17 8.93 21.67
N ALA A 19 -12.22 7.86 20.87
CA ALA A 19 -12.39 7.95 19.42
C ALA A 19 -13.74 8.56 19.02
N ARG A 20 -14.82 8.28 19.76
CA ARG A 20 -16.13 8.91 19.51
C ARG A 20 -16.15 10.41 19.86
N GLN A 21 -15.40 10.82 20.87
CA GLN A 21 -15.38 12.22 21.35
C GLN A 21 -14.47 13.13 20.52
N ASN A 22 -13.44 12.57 19.87
CA ASN A 22 -12.44 13.32 19.14
C ASN A 22 -12.53 12.98 17.65
N ALA A 23 -13.23 13.83 16.89
CA ALA A 23 -13.32 13.69 15.43
C ALA A 23 -12.03 14.10 14.71
N ASP A 24 -11.21 14.94 15.35
CA ASP A 24 -9.93 15.39 14.84
C ASP A 24 -8.79 14.40 15.22
N THR A 25 -7.88 14.14 14.28
CA THR A 25 -6.81 13.15 14.45
C THR A 25 -5.78 13.57 15.48
N ASP A 26 -5.45 14.87 15.56
CA ASP A 26 -4.46 15.36 16.51
C ASP A 26 -5.05 15.35 17.93
N ALA A 27 -6.32 15.73 18.07
CA ALA A 27 -7.05 15.64 19.32
C ALA A 27 -7.16 14.19 19.83
N LEU A 28 -7.48 13.23 18.94
CA LEU A 28 -7.53 11.81 19.30
C LEU A 28 -6.15 11.25 19.69
N GLY A 29 -5.11 11.59 18.94
CA GLY A 29 -3.74 11.18 19.23
C GLY A 29 -3.30 11.66 20.62
N LYS A 30 -3.54 12.94 20.91
CA LYS A 30 -3.24 13.53 22.22
C LYS A 30 -4.05 12.87 23.36
N ALA A 31 -5.36 12.68 23.18
CA ALA A 31 -6.20 12.03 24.18
C ALA A 31 -5.78 10.57 24.45
N ALA A 32 -5.38 9.84 23.42
CA ALA A 32 -4.85 8.49 23.56
C ALA A 32 -3.49 8.47 24.27
N GLU A 33 -2.61 9.45 24.01
CA GLU A 33 -1.33 9.60 24.70
C GLU A 33 -1.53 9.87 26.20
N GLU A 34 -2.38 10.84 26.56
CA GLU A 34 -2.72 11.16 27.95
C GLU A 34 -3.35 9.97 28.70
N ALA A 35 -4.09 9.11 27.99
CA ALA A 35 -4.71 7.91 28.55
C ALA A 35 -3.81 6.66 28.59
N GLY A 36 -2.58 6.74 28.05
CA GLY A 36 -1.65 5.61 27.92
C GLY A 36 -2.09 4.56 26.89
N LEU A 37 -2.85 4.97 25.87
CA LEU A 37 -3.42 4.12 24.82
C LEU A 37 -2.80 4.36 23.43
N HIS A 38 -1.78 5.21 23.34
CA HIS A 38 -1.13 5.61 22.08
C HIS A 38 -0.67 4.42 21.23
N ASP A 39 0.00 3.45 21.86
CA ASP A 39 0.51 2.29 21.14
C ASP A 39 -0.62 1.40 20.61
N THR A 40 -1.74 1.30 21.34
CA THR A 40 -2.93 0.56 20.88
C THR A 40 -3.58 1.27 19.70
N LEU A 41 -3.73 2.60 19.76
CA LEU A 41 -4.24 3.40 18.65
C LEU A 41 -3.38 3.22 17.40
N ARG A 42 -2.05 3.32 17.55
CA ARG A 42 -1.09 3.12 16.46
C ARG A 42 -1.13 1.70 15.90
N ALA A 43 -1.27 0.69 16.73
CA ALA A 43 -1.40 -0.70 16.27
C ALA A 43 -2.65 -0.90 15.41
N ILE A 44 -3.79 -0.31 15.79
CA ILE A 44 -5.02 -0.36 14.99
C ILE A 44 -4.81 0.33 13.64
N ILE A 45 -4.24 1.54 13.63
CA ILE A 45 -3.96 2.30 12.41
C ILE A 45 -3.01 1.50 11.50
N ALA A 46 -1.92 0.97 12.06
CA ALA A 46 -0.95 0.18 11.32
C ALA A 46 -1.58 -1.09 10.72
N ALA A 47 -2.47 -1.76 11.44
CA ALA A 47 -3.17 -2.95 10.94
C ALA A 47 -4.07 -2.64 9.74
N TRP A 48 -4.83 -1.54 9.79
CA TRP A 48 -5.65 -1.10 8.65
C TRP A 48 -4.82 -0.59 7.47
N TYR A 49 -3.73 0.14 7.76
CA TYR A 49 -2.85 0.69 6.74
C TYR A 49 -2.14 -0.42 5.96
N THR A 50 -1.56 -1.40 6.67
CA THR A 50 -0.72 -2.45 6.07
C THR A 50 -1.49 -3.73 5.72
N GLY A 51 -2.68 -3.93 6.28
CA GLY A 51 -3.42 -5.18 6.13
C GLY A 51 -2.87 -6.36 6.95
N SER A 52 -1.91 -6.10 7.83
CA SER A 52 -1.24 -7.09 8.69
C SER A 52 -1.21 -6.62 10.14
N ILE A 53 -1.34 -7.57 11.07
CA ILE A 53 -1.22 -7.31 12.52
C ILE A 53 0.22 -7.34 13.05
N SER A 54 1.19 -7.67 12.19
CA SER A 54 2.60 -7.81 12.56
C SER A 54 3.50 -7.15 11.53
N ASN A 55 4.55 -6.46 12.00
CA ASN A 55 5.57 -5.83 11.17
C ASN A 55 6.81 -6.72 11.00
N THR A 56 6.60 -8.02 10.80
CA THR A 56 7.69 -8.99 10.60
C THR A 56 7.68 -9.50 9.16
N MET A 57 8.85 -9.90 8.67
CA MET A 57 8.94 -10.59 7.39
C MET A 57 8.02 -11.82 7.41
N ASN A 58 7.24 -12.01 6.35
CA ASN A 58 6.25 -13.07 6.23
C ASN A 58 5.11 -13.02 7.26
N ALA A 59 4.80 -11.83 7.78
CA ALA A 59 3.63 -11.66 8.63
C ALA A 59 2.35 -12.10 7.89
N PRO A 60 1.44 -12.82 8.59
CA PRO A 60 0.18 -13.23 8.00
C PRO A 60 -0.67 -12.00 7.63
N MET A 61 -1.16 -11.98 6.39
CA MET A 61 -2.01 -10.91 5.89
C MET A 61 -3.47 -11.21 6.23
N VAL A 62 -4.16 -10.21 6.78
CA VAL A 62 -5.63 -10.23 6.90
C VAL A 62 -6.25 -9.73 5.59
N ALA A 63 -5.66 -8.68 5.01
CA ALA A 63 -6.15 -8.06 3.78
C ALA A 63 -4.97 -7.51 2.96
N TYR A 64 -4.57 -8.22 1.91
CA TYR A 64 -3.45 -7.77 1.06
C TYR A 64 -3.89 -6.72 0.03
N TYR A 65 -4.88 -7.06 -0.81
CA TYR A 65 -5.37 -6.16 -1.86
C TYR A 65 -6.11 -4.92 -1.29
N GLU A 66 -6.87 -5.11 -0.21
CA GLU A 66 -7.72 -4.08 0.41
C GLU A 66 -6.98 -3.25 1.48
N ALA A 67 -5.67 -3.42 1.65
CA ALA A 67 -4.89 -2.62 2.59
C ALA A 67 -4.99 -1.12 2.25
N LEU A 68 -5.26 -0.28 3.24
CA LEU A 68 -5.57 1.13 2.99
C LEU A 68 -4.40 1.91 2.38
N MET A 69 -3.15 1.46 2.56
CA MET A 69 -1.97 2.10 1.97
C MET A 69 -1.98 2.14 0.44
N TYR A 70 -2.70 1.22 -0.23
CA TYR A 70 -2.76 1.18 -1.69
C TYR A 70 -3.79 2.15 -2.28
N ARG A 71 -4.80 2.56 -1.51
CA ARG A 71 -5.90 3.38 -2.02
C ARG A 71 -5.47 4.76 -2.55
N PRO A 72 -4.56 5.51 -1.89
CA PRO A 72 -4.17 6.84 -2.36
C PRO A 72 -3.40 6.84 -3.69
N VAL A 73 -2.86 5.69 -4.10
CA VAL A 73 -2.00 5.56 -5.29
C VAL A 73 -2.59 4.63 -6.35
N ALA A 74 -3.85 4.20 -6.18
CA ALA A 74 -4.46 3.17 -7.01
C ALA A 74 -4.63 3.56 -8.49
N ASP A 75 -4.50 4.84 -8.82
CA ASP A 75 -4.53 5.38 -10.19
C ASP A 75 -3.21 5.21 -10.94
N ALA A 76 -2.09 5.10 -10.22
CA ALA A 76 -0.74 5.08 -10.80
C ALA A 76 0.18 3.96 -10.27
N LEU A 77 -0.17 3.28 -9.17
CA LEU A 77 0.58 2.16 -8.62
C LEU A 77 -0.38 1.01 -8.28
N PRO A 78 -0.29 -0.13 -8.98
CA PRO A 78 -1.07 -1.29 -8.64
C PRO A 78 -0.57 -1.96 -7.35
N VAL A 79 -1.47 -2.69 -6.70
CA VAL A 79 -1.09 -3.63 -5.64
C VAL A 79 -0.09 -4.63 -6.24
N PRO A 80 1.08 -4.87 -5.60
CA PRO A 80 2.06 -5.79 -6.15
C PRO A 80 1.45 -7.18 -6.38
N THR A 81 1.97 -7.91 -7.35
CA THR A 81 1.45 -9.22 -7.86
C THR A 81 0.14 -9.18 -8.65
N TYR A 82 -0.57 -8.05 -8.71
CA TYR A 82 -1.76 -7.90 -9.56
C TYR A 82 -1.42 -7.18 -10.88
N CYS A 83 -1.91 -7.73 -11.98
CA CYS A 83 -1.77 -7.10 -13.29
C CYS A 83 -2.66 -5.85 -13.35
N PHE A 84 -2.09 -4.77 -13.89
CA PHE A 84 -2.78 -3.51 -14.08
C PHE A 84 -2.33 -2.89 -15.40
N GLY A 85 -3.30 -2.41 -16.19
CA GLY A 85 -3.04 -1.81 -17.49
C GLY A 85 -2.51 -2.78 -18.55
N VAL A 86 -2.13 -2.22 -19.69
CA VAL A 86 -1.44 -2.91 -20.79
C VAL A 86 0.08 -2.77 -20.63
N PRO A 87 0.91 -3.69 -21.17
CA PRO A 87 2.36 -3.51 -21.16
C PRO A 87 2.76 -2.11 -21.66
N GLY A 88 3.62 -1.42 -20.90
CA GLY A 88 4.03 -0.04 -21.20
C GLY A 88 3.13 1.05 -20.60
N TRP A 89 2.07 0.72 -19.85
CA TRP A 89 1.19 1.73 -19.24
C TRP A 89 1.94 2.75 -18.37
N TRP A 90 3.05 2.35 -17.74
CA TRP A 90 3.88 3.19 -16.88
C TRP A 90 4.62 4.32 -17.61
N THR A 91 4.65 4.32 -18.95
CA THR A 91 5.24 5.43 -19.73
C THR A 91 4.24 6.55 -20.02
N ALA A 92 2.96 6.35 -19.71
CA ALA A 92 1.95 7.38 -19.86
C ALA A 92 2.17 8.51 -18.84
N THR A 93 1.81 9.74 -19.22
CA THR A 93 1.78 10.85 -18.28
C THR A 93 0.81 10.52 -17.14
N PRO A 94 1.23 10.61 -15.85
CA PRO A 94 0.33 10.39 -14.73
C PRO A 94 -0.88 11.34 -14.76
N PRO A 95 -2.05 10.90 -14.29
CA PRO A 95 -3.20 11.79 -14.13
C PRO A 95 -2.85 12.98 -13.21
N ALA A 96 -3.52 14.11 -13.43
CA ALA A 96 -3.34 15.28 -12.58
C ALA A 96 -3.79 14.97 -11.15
N LEU A 97 -2.99 15.37 -10.16
CA LEU A 97 -3.18 15.02 -8.74
C LEU A 97 -4.44 15.60 -8.10
N GLY A 98 -5.25 16.40 -8.82
CA GLY A 98 -6.49 17.00 -8.31
C GLY A 98 -6.31 18.02 -7.17
N ILE A 99 -5.08 18.22 -6.70
CA ILE A 99 -4.65 19.23 -5.74
C ILE A 99 -4.04 20.42 -6.48
N SER A 100 -4.28 21.64 -5.99
CA SER A 100 -3.66 22.85 -6.55
C SER A 100 -2.15 22.66 -6.62
N PRO A 101 -1.53 22.77 -7.81
CA PRO A 101 -0.09 22.56 -7.93
C PRO A 101 0.65 23.63 -7.12
N ILE A 102 1.66 23.20 -6.36
CA ILE A 102 2.76 24.10 -5.97
C ILE A 102 3.35 24.61 -7.29
N PRO A 103 3.57 25.93 -7.48
CA PRO A 103 4.12 26.46 -8.73
C PRO A 103 5.45 25.78 -9.04
N THR A 104 5.43 24.79 -9.93
CA THR A 104 6.60 24.03 -10.35
C THR A 104 6.89 24.44 -11.79
N ALA A 105 8.08 24.99 -12.01
CA ALA A 105 8.56 25.32 -13.35
C ALA A 105 8.44 24.10 -14.27
N ALA A 106 7.97 24.31 -15.50
CA ALA A 106 7.66 23.24 -16.43
C ALA A 106 8.89 22.32 -16.66
N PRO A 107 8.73 20.99 -16.65
CA PRO A 107 9.81 20.09 -17.03
C PRO A 107 10.19 20.31 -18.50
N PRO A 108 11.48 20.15 -18.88
CA PRO A 108 11.89 20.26 -20.27
C PRO A 108 11.14 19.21 -21.10
N LYS A 109 10.57 19.64 -22.23
CA LYS A 109 9.87 18.76 -23.17
C LYS A 109 10.85 17.69 -23.67
N THR A 110 10.79 16.48 -23.13
CA THR A 110 11.46 15.33 -23.73
C THR A 110 10.73 14.98 -25.02
N SER A 111 11.39 15.21 -26.14
CA SER A 111 10.96 14.77 -27.47
C SER A 111 10.69 13.26 -27.44
N GLN A 112 9.43 12.86 -27.59
CA GLN A 112 9.08 11.45 -27.80
C GLN A 112 9.60 11.05 -29.20
N ALA A 113 10.63 10.21 -29.24
CA ALA A 113 10.92 9.44 -30.44
C ALA A 113 9.79 8.39 -30.62
N PRO A 114 9.25 8.19 -31.83
CA PRO A 114 8.20 7.20 -32.02
C PRO A 114 8.72 5.82 -31.64
N ALA A 115 7.95 5.09 -30.84
CA ALA A 115 8.18 3.67 -30.59
C ALA A 115 8.02 2.93 -31.93
N GLN A 116 9.13 2.78 -32.66
CA GLN A 116 9.17 1.88 -33.79
C GLN A 116 9.00 0.47 -33.25
N GLY A 117 8.01 -0.25 -33.79
CA GLY A 117 7.67 -1.61 -33.37
C GLY A 117 8.91 -2.48 -33.26
N ALA A 118 9.26 -2.83 -32.02
CA ALA A 118 10.28 -3.83 -31.76
C ALA A 118 9.72 -5.18 -32.18
N ALA A 119 10.41 -5.86 -33.09
CA ALA A 119 10.15 -7.24 -33.46
C ALA A 119 10.08 -8.13 -32.20
N PRO A 120 9.27 -9.20 -32.20
CA PRO A 120 9.15 -10.07 -31.03
C PRO A 120 10.53 -10.62 -30.63
N LEU A 121 10.84 -10.54 -29.34
CA LEU A 121 12.05 -11.11 -28.76
C LEU A 121 12.09 -12.61 -29.08
N PRO A 122 13.27 -13.19 -29.40
CA PRO A 122 13.38 -14.61 -29.64
C PRO A 122 12.96 -15.39 -28.38
N ALA A 123 12.06 -16.36 -28.56
CA ALA A 123 11.60 -17.21 -27.47
C ALA A 123 12.78 -17.99 -26.89
N HIS A 124 13.02 -17.86 -25.59
CA HIS A 124 13.93 -18.76 -24.88
C HIS A 124 13.25 -20.15 -24.79
N PRO A 125 13.90 -21.24 -25.26
CA PRO A 125 13.32 -22.57 -25.17
C PRO A 125 13.22 -22.99 -23.69
N LEU A 126 12.03 -23.41 -23.26
CA LEU A 126 11.81 -24.06 -21.96
C LEU A 126 12.61 -25.38 -21.93
N PRO A 127 13.28 -25.72 -20.81
CA PRO A 127 13.97 -26.99 -20.68
C PRO A 127 12.96 -28.15 -20.70
N ASN A 128 13.20 -29.12 -21.59
CA ASN A 128 12.34 -30.27 -21.82
C ASN A 128 12.32 -31.20 -20.59
N THR A 129 11.14 -31.58 -20.12
CA THR A 129 10.94 -32.61 -19.09
C THR A 129 11.50 -33.95 -19.56
N PRO A 130 12.36 -34.65 -18.79
CA PRO A 130 12.86 -35.96 -19.18
C PRO A 130 11.71 -36.96 -19.18
N THR A 131 11.41 -37.51 -20.36
CA THR A 131 10.41 -38.56 -20.55
C THR A 131 11.00 -39.88 -20.06
N GLY A 132 10.76 -40.23 -18.80
CA GLY A 132 10.99 -41.58 -18.30
C GLY A 132 9.96 -42.53 -18.91
N LYS A 133 10.43 -43.58 -19.60
CA LYS A 133 9.65 -44.79 -19.85
C LYS A 133 10.27 -45.93 -19.03
N LEU A 134 9.35 -46.77 -18.54
CA LEU A 134 9.52 -47.97 -17.70
C LEU A 134 10.69 -48.87 -18.13
#